data_AF-A0A662VWS8-F1
#
_entry.id   AF-A0A662VWS8-F1
#
_cell.length_a   1.000
_cell.length_b   1.000
_cell.length_c   1.000
_cell.angle_alpha   90.00
_cell.angle_beta   90.00
_cell.angle_gamma   90.00
#
_symmetry.space_group_name_H-M   'P 1'
#
loop_
_entity.id
_entity.type
_entity.pdbx_description
1 polymer ?
#
loop_
_entity_poly.entity_id
_entity_poly.type
_entity_poly.pdbx_seq_one_letter_code
_entity_poly.pdbx_strand_id
1 'polypeptide(L)'
;MYLRNIIPDLLRSHFKNKWPREFAHKFEYSFKRNERVDNYYEVRNLMEWYNFLDCYCSIYSFKEWNDVSEIRKRSARIDCLVFDLDSEDLKESFKEAQKLVSYLLSKKTIPRVYFSGSQGFNIYIDFPDTEIENFEVLKRLGIKIAERLNLKTVDSAVFEPARIIRIPFSKHSSSGLYCKPINPEKFVEMDYLTMKTFVKHSFSPIEVHECKSFVKLLRYEDFKISTNRILRSILRKEYRIKGKSRGWKSKRIQRYTEALRKYGRLTADPEISKIHNGNEHYARLHFHCLLIEAGYSDSEIHDLFKLFEDYDERKVEYFLKYNRKWLEDKKRG
;
A
#
# COMPACT_ATOMS: atom_id res chain seq x y z
N MET A 1 -32.26 -8.12 18.94
CA MET A 1 -31.89 -8.69 20.25
C MET A 1 -30.70 -9.66 20.16
N TYR A 2 -30.66 -10.60 19.20
CA TYR A 2 -29.55 -11.57 19.05
C TYR A 2 -28.18 -10.98 18.64
N LEU A 3 -28.15 -10.02 17.70
CA LEU A 3 -26.89 -9.42 17.20
C LEU A 3 -26.10 -8.68 18.31
N ARG A 4 -26.78 -7.94 19.20
CA ARG A 4 -26.11 -7.17 20.26
C ARG A 4 -25.33 -8.06 21.25
N ASN A 5 -25.80 -9.29 21.46
CA ASN A 5 -25.18 -10.22 22.39
C ASN A 5 -23.90 -10.87 21.83
N ILE A 6 -23.82 -11.05 20.51
CA ILE A 6 -22.67 -11.69 19.84
C ILE A 6 -21.61 -10.71 19.33
N ILE A 7 -21.96 -9.42 19.18
CA ILE A 7 -21.02 -8.38 18.71
C ILE A 7 -19.72 -8.33 19.54
N PRO A 8 -19.73 -8.40 20.89
CA PRO A 8 -18.49 -8.42 21.67
C PRO A 8 -17.49 -9.50 21.24
N ASP A 9 -17.95 -10.74 21.06
CA ASP A 9 -17.10 -11.85 20.65
C ASP A 9 -16.60 -11.69 19.22
N LEU A 10 -17.47 -11.19 18.32
CA LEU A 10 -17.11 -10.90 16.94
C LEU A 10 -16.05 -9.79 16.85
N LEU A 11 -16.18 -8.72 17.62
CA LEU A 11 -15.20 -7.64 17.70
C LEU A 11 -13.89 -8.14 18.32
N ARG A 12 -13.96 -8.97 19.37
CA ARG A 12 -12.79 -9.61 19.98
C ARG A 12 -12.01 -10.42 18.94
N SER A 13 -12.69 -11.26 18.15
CA SER A 13 -12.09 -12.03 17.06
C SER A 13 -11.55 -11.12 15.95
N HIS A 14 -12.31 -10.12 15.51
CA HIS A 14 -11.91 -9.21 14.44
C HIS A 14 -10.63 -8.42 14.78
N PHE A 15 -10.54 -7.90 16.00
CA PHE A 15 -9.42 -7.08 16.47
C PHE A 15 -8.29 -7.90 17.09
N LYS A 16 -8.44 -9.23 17.18
CA LYS A 16 -7.49 -10.15 17.82
C LYS A 16 -7.16 -9.75 19.28
N ASN A 17 -8.10 -9.07 19.93
CA ASN A 17 -7.95 -8.43 21.23
C ASN A 17 -6.68 -7.54 21.38
N LYS A 18 -6.26 -6.85 20.30
CA LYS A 18 -5.10 -5.94 20.33
C LYS A 18 -5.55 -4.49 20.31
N TRP A 19 -4.95 -3.69 21.18
CA TRP A 19 -5.32 -2.32 21.52
C TRP A 19 -4.06 -1.49 21.86
N PRO A 20 -4.15 -0.15 21.91
CA PRO A 20 -5.25 0.71 21.47
C PRO A 20 -5.46 0.73 19.96
N ARG A 21 -6.62 1.23 19.52
CA ARG A 21 -6.97 1.44 18.11
C ARG A 21 -7.60 2.82 17.90
N GLU A 22 -7.62 3.27 16.65
CA GLU A 22 -8.34 4.48 16.23
C GLU A 22 -9.75 4.11 15.79
N PHE A 23 -10.76 4.72 16.38
CA PHE A 23 -12.14 4.69 15.92
C PHE A 23 -12.43 5.92 15.05
N ALA A 24 -13.32 5.74 14.08
CA ALA A 24 -13.79 6.80 13.22
C ALA A 24 -15.25 6.58 12.81
N HIS A 25 -15.93 7.67 12.49
CA HIS A 25 -17.33 7.67 12.05
C HIS A 25 -17.53 8.67 10.92
N LYS A 26 -18.30 8.26 9.91
CA LYS A 26 -18.71 9.12 8.79
C LYS A 26 -20.09 9.70 9.07
N PHE A 27 -20.16 11.02 9.14
CA PHE A 27 -21.40 11.78 9.07
C PHE A 27 -21.75 12.10 7.61
N GLU A 28 -22.94 12.65 7.37
CA GLU A 28 -23.39 13.05 6.03
C GLU A 28 -22.42 14.01 5.33
N TYR A 29 -21.89 14.99 6.07
CA TYR A 29 -21.03 16.07 5.54
C TYR A 29 -19.60 16.06 6.09
N SER A 30 -19.25 15.13 6.97
CA SER A 30 -17.94 15.13 7.63
C SER A 30 -17.49 13.74 8.04
N PHE A 31 -16.20 13.62 8.36
CA PHE A 31 -15.60 12.36 8.81
C PHE A 31 -14.81 12.60 10.10
N LYS A 32 -15.31 12.08 11.22
CA LYS A 32 -14.63 12.18 12.52
C LYS A 32 -13.72 10.98 12.70
N ARG A 33 -12.48 11.24 13.14
CA ARG A 33 -11.42 10.24 13.31
C ARG A 33 -10.44 10.66 14.40
N ASN A 34 -9.39 9.88 14.63
CA ASN A 34 -8.45 10.01 15.76
C ASN A 34 -9.07 9.80 17.14
N GLU A 35 -10.19 9.08 17.25
CA GLU A 35 -10.77 8.73 18.55
C GLU A 35 -10.10 7.46 19.09
N ARG A 36 -9.51 7.52 20.28
CA ARG A 36 -8.85 6.36 20.89
C ARG A 36 -9.90 5.39 21.44
N VAL A 37 -9.69 4.11 21.21
CA VAL A 37 -10.41 3.01 21.89
C VAL A 37 -9.41 1.98 22.41
N ASP A 38 -9.64 1.50 23.63
CA ASP A 38 -8.74 0.61 24.36
C ASP A 38 -9.28 -0.82 24.52
N ASN A 39 -10.53 -1.07 24.14
CA ASN A 39 -11.13 -2.41 24.17
C ASN A 39 -12.37 -2.52 23.26
N TYR A 40 -12.87 -3.75 23.09
CA TYR A 40 -14.02 -4.01 22.23
C TYR A 40 -15.35 -3.50 22.82
N TYR A 41 -15.44 -3.28 24.13
CA TYR A 41 -16.63 -2.69 24.75
C TYR A 41 -16.78 -1.23 24.36
N GLU A 42 -15.68 -0.46 24.38
CA GLU A 42 -15.67 0.92 23.91
C GLU A 42 -16.05 1.03 22.43
N VAL A 43 -15.48 0.17 21.58
CA VAL A 43 -15.88 0.10 20.16
C VAL A 43 -17.36 -0.20 20.01
N ARG A 44 -17.88 -1.20 20.72
CA ARG A 44 -19.31 -1.53 20.70
C ARG A 44 -20.17 -0.35 21.15
N ASN A 45 -19.79 0.31 22.25
CA ASN A 45 -20.54 1.44 22.80
C ASN A 45 -20.59 2.61 21.79
N LEU A 46 -19.48 2.90 21.11
CA LEU A 46 -19.44 3.89 20.03
C LEU A 46 -20.27 3.47 18.83
N MET A 47 -20.21 2.19 18.42
CA MET A 47 -21.08 1.68 17.37
C MET A 47 -22.56 1.83 17.74
N GLU A 48 -22.96 1.50 18.97
CA GLU A 48 -24.34 1.69 19.45
C GLU A 48 -24.74 3.17 19.46
N TRP A 49 -23.85 4.05 19.94
CA TRP A 49 -24.05 5.50 19.94
C TRP A 49 -24.33 6.04 18.53
N TYR A 50 -23.58 5.55 17.54
CA TYR A 50 -23.76 5.91 16.12
C TYR A 50 -24.77 5.03 15.38
N ASN A 51 -25.63 4.28 16.09
CA ASN A 51 -26.64 3.39 15.50
C ASN A 51 -26.08 2.41 14.46
N PHE A 52 -24.84 1.96 14.66
CA PHE A 52 -24.04 1.11 13.79
C PHE A 52 -23.73 1.70 12.41
N LEU A 53 -24.11 2.95 12.14
CA LEU A 53 -23.98 3.55 10.83
C LEU A 53 -22.54 4.01 10.58
N ASP A 54 -21.96 3.61 9.45
CA ASP A 54 -20.65 4.05 8.97
C ASP A 54 -19.56 4.22 10.06
N CYS A 55 -19.33 3.14 10.82
CA CYS A 55 -18.31 3.04 11.86
C CYS A 55 -17.07 2.33 11.31
N TYR A 56 -15.89 2.88 11.59
CA TYR A 56 -14.61 2.43 11.11
C TYR A 56 -13.63 2.30 12.27
N CYS A 57 -12.63 1.42 12.12
CA CYS A 57 -11.54 1.30 13.06
C CYS A 57 -10.22 1.08 12.32
N SER A 58 -9.09 1.44 12.93
CA SER A 58 -7.78 1.17 12.37
C SER A 58 -7.56 -0.32 12.16
N ILE A 59 -7.01 -0.67 10.98
CA ILE A 59 -6.65 -2.05 10.63
C ILE A 59 -5.69 -2.62 11.68
N TYR A 60 -4.69 -1.83 12.04
CA TYR A 60 -3.68 -2.19 13.03
C TYR A 60 -4.00 -1.55 14.40
N SER A 61 -3.51 -2.21 15.44
CA SER A 61 -3.41 -1.61 16.78
C SER A 61 -2.06 -0.91 16.92
N PHE A 62 -1.91 -0.06 17.93
CA PHE A 62 -0.71 0.75 18.11
C PHE A 62 0.03 0.34 19.39
N LYS A 63 1.36 0.20 19.33
CA LYS A 63 2.19 -0.05 20.52
C LYS A 63 2.16 1.16 21.47
N GLU A 64 2.15 2.35 20.89
CA GLU A 64 2.13 3.63 21.59
C GLU A 64 1.06 4.52 20.97
N TRP A 65 0.19 5.09 21.80
CA TRP A 65 -0.81 6.05 21.33
C TRP A 65 -0.20 7.45 21.19
N ASN A 66 -0.52 8.12 20.09
CA ASN A 66 -0.22 9.53 19.87
C ASN A 66 -1.37 10.16 19.09
N ASP A 67 -1.77 11.39 19.42
CA ASP A 67 -2.91 12.02 18.75
C ASP A 67 -2.60 12.42 17.29
N VAL A 68 -1.31 12.59 16.96
CA VAL A 68 -0.84 12.84 15.60
C VAL A 68 -0.71 11.53 14.83
N SER A 69 -1.58 11.31 13.85
CA SER A 69 -1.63 10.09 13.04
C SER A 69 -0.28 9.73 12.37
N GLU A 70 0.50 10.72 11.94
CA GLU A 70 1.80 10.52 11.27
C GLU A 70 2.86 9.96 12.23
N ILE A 71 2.75 10.28 13.52
CA ILE A 71 3.62 9.72 14.57
C ILE A 71 3.09 8.34 14.96
N ARG A 72 1.77 8.25 15.21
CA ARG A 72 1.08 7.02 15.60
C ARG A 72 1.29 5.86 14.61
N LYS A 73 1.31 6.12 13.30
CA LYS A 73 1.50 5.07 12.29
C LYS A 73 2.85 4.35 12.43
N ARG A 74 3.86 4.95 13.07
CA ARG A 74 5.18 4.35 13.31
C ARG A 74 5.16 3.28 14.41
N SER A 75 4.13 3.28 15.26
CA SER A 75 3.96 2.31 16.34
C SER A 75 2.96 1.20 15.98
N ALA A 76 2.50 1.11 14.72
CA ALA A 76 1.53 0.11 14.28
C ALA A 76 2.05 -1.33 14.49
N ARG A 77 1.22 -2.19 15.09
CA ARG A 77 1.46 -3.63 15.26
C ARG A 77 1.03 -4.35 13.99
N ILE A 78 1.99 -4.83 13.21
CA ILE A 78 1.73 -5.42 11.89
C ILE A 78 1.47 -6.91 12.04
N ASP A 79 0.20 -7.30 11.88
CA ASP A 79 -0.28 -8.66 12.11
C ASP A 79 -1.27 -9.17 11.06
N CYS A 80 -1.44 -8.39 9.98
CA CYS A 80 -2.18 -8.79 8.81
C CYS A 80 -1.75 -7.97 7.60
N LEU A 81 -2.13 -8.42 6.41
CA LEU A 81 -2.17 -7.63 5.18
C LEU A 81 -3.62 -7.61 4.70
N VAL A 82 -4.13 -6.43 4.37
CA VAL A 82 -5.53 -6.24 3.97
C VAL A 82 -5.61 -5.80 2.52
N PHE A 83 -6.52 -6.40 1.76
CA PHE A 83 -6.94 -5.93 0.46
C PHE A 83 -8.36 -5.37 0.59
N ASP A 84 -8.55 -4.15 0.11
CA ASP A 84 -9.86 -3.50 -0.04
C ASP A 84 -10.14 -3.47 -1.54
N LEU A 85 -11.06 -4.33 -1.98
CA LEU A 85 -11.48 -4.44 -3.38
C LEU A 85 -12.79 -3.72 -3.56
N ASP A 86 -12.80 -2.59 -4.25
CA ASP A 86 -13.97 -1.75 -4.47
C ASP A 86 -14.07 -1.35 -5.94
N SER A 87 -15.29 -1.39 -6.48
CA SER A 87 -15.59 -1.00 -7.87
C SER A 87 -16.99 -0.42 -7.93
N GLU A 88 -17.29 0.39 -8.94
CA GLU A 88 -18.67 0.79 -9.22
C GLU A 88 -19.56 -0.43 -9.55
N ASP A 89 -18.98 -1.50 -10.14
CA ASP A 89 -19.67 -2.76 -10.36
C ASP A 89 -19.27 -3.80 -9.29
N LEU A 90 -20.19 -4.08 -8.36
CA LEU A 90 -20.03 -5.11 -7.33
C LEU A 90 -19.68 -6.49 -7.93
N LYS A 91 -20.11 -6.79 -9.17
CA LYS A 91 -19.77 -8.06 -9.82
C LYS A 91 -18.29 -8.15 -10.18
N GLU A 92 -17.65 -7.02 -10.48
CA GLU A 92 -16.21 -6.95 -10.76
C GLU A 92 -15.41 -7.21 -9.49
N SER A 93 -15.67 -6.44 -8.42
CA SER A 93 -14.99 -6.62 -7.13
C SER A 93 -15.27 -8.00 -6.53
N PHE A 94 -16.46 -8.57 -6.72
CA PHE A 94 -16.78 -9.94 -6.33
C PHE A 94 -15.90 -10.98 -7.03
N LYS A 95 -15.76 -10.90 -8.36
CA LYS A 95 -14.92 -11.83 -9.13
C LYS A 95 -13.45 -11.72 -8.73
N GLU A 96 -12.94 -10.51 -8.56
CA GLU A 96 -11.56 -10.28 -8.13
C GLU A 96 -11.31 -10.74 -6.69
N ALA A 97 -12.27 -10.52 -5.79
CA ALA A 97 -12.23 -11.02 -4.44
C ALA A 97 -12.19 -12.56 -4.42
N GLN A 98 -13.07 -13.23 -5.18
CA GLN A 98 -13.03 -14.69 -5.31
C GLN A 98 -11.69 -15.18 -5.87
N LYS A 99 -11.14 -14.50 -6.88
CA LYS A 99 -9.83 -14.83 -7.45
C LYS A 99 -8.72 -14.74 -6.40
N LEU A 100 -8.70 -13.68 -5.59
CA LEU A 100 -7.74 -13.52 -4.51
C LEU A 100 -7.92 -14.59 -3.42
N VAL A 101 -9.16 -14.84 -2.97
CA VAL A 101 -9.44 -15.87 -1.95
C VAL A 101 -9.05 -17.26 -2.44
N SER A 102 -9.44 -17.65 -3.66
CA SER A 102 -9.05 -18.93 -4.27
C SER A 102 -7.54 -19.08 -4.37
N TYR A 103 -6.82 -18.01 -4.74
CA TYR A 103 -5.36 -18.02 -4.74
C TYR A 103 -4.79 -18.26 -3.34
N LEU A 104 -5.30 -17.58 -2.31
CA LEU A 104 -4.82 -17.73 -0.93
C LEU A 104 -5.09 -19.14 -0.39
N LEU A 105 -6.29 -19.68 -0.62
CA LEU A 105 -6.65 -21.05 -0.24
C LEU A 105 -5.74 -22.08 -0.93
N SER A 106 -5.44 -21.89 -2.21
CA SER A 106 -4.48 -22.76 -2.94
C SER A 106 -3.07 -22.74 -2.35
N LYS A 107 -2.71 -21.69 -1.60
CA LYS A 107 -1.45 -21.53 -0.88
C LYS A 107 -1.57 -21.93 0.59
N LYS A 108 -2.64 -22.65 0.98
CA LYS A 108 -2.91 -23.06 2.36
C LYS A 108 -2.95 -21.87 3.32
N THR A 109 -3.42 -20.72 2.83
CA THR A 109 -3.62 -19.50 3.62
C THR A 109 -5.11 -19.23 3.65
N ILE A 110 -5.72 -19.27 4.84
CA ILE A 110 -7.17 -19.07 5.02
C ILE A 110 -7.39 -17.60 5.38
N PRO A 111 -7.90 -16.75 4.47
CA PRO A 111 -8.12 -15.34 4.78
C PRO A 111 -9.46 -15.12 5.51
N ARG A 112 -9.58 -13.98 6.20
CA ARG A 112 -10.92 -13.46 6.56
C ARG A 112 -11.49 -12.67 5.40
N VAL A 113 -12.73 -12.94 5.04
CA VAL A 113 -13.44 -12.27 3.94
C VAL A 113 -14.62 -11.52 4.51
N TYR A 114 -14.77 -10.26 4.10
CA TYR A 114 -15.91 -9.44 4.47
C TYR A 114 -16.50 -8.80 3.24
N PHE A 115 -17.82 -8.86 3.10
CA PHE A 115 -18.54 -7.90 2.26
C PHE A 115 -18.50 -6.52 2.93
N SER A 116 -18.09 -5.48 2.20
CA SER A 116 -17.89 -4.13 2.74
C SER A 116 -19.18 -3.41 3.13
N GLY A 117 -20.33 -3.95 2.74
CA GLY A 117 -21.64 -3.34 2.92
C GLY A 117 -22.16 -2.65 1.65
N SER A 118 -21.35 -2.40 0.62
CA SER A 118 -21.85 -1.81 -0.64
C SER A 118 -21.30 -2.53 -1.88
N GLN A 119 -20.22 -2.05 -2.47
CA GLN A 119 -19.73 -2.52 -3.77
C GLN A 119 -18.36 -3.22 -3.69
N GLY A 120 -17.93 -3.61 -2.49
CA GLY A 120 -16.58 -4.13 -2.30
C GLY A 120 -16.43 -5.22 -1.24
N PHE A 121 -15.19 -5.66 -1.09
CA PHE A 121 -14.78 -6.73 -0.19
C PHE A 121 -13.47 -6.42 0.51
N ASN A 122 -13.41 -6.73 1.80
CA ASN A 122 -12.17 -6.66 2.59
C ASN A 122 -11.63 -8.07 2.80
N ILE A 123 -10.40 -8.33 2.37
CA ILE A 123 -9.73 -9.63 2.53
C ILE A 123 -8.50 -9.45 3.41
N TYR A 124 -8.49 -10.13 4.56
CA TYR A 124 -7.38 -10.09 5.51
C TYR A 124 -6.57 -11.37 5.42
N ILE A 125 -5.26 -11.22 5.23
CA ILE A 125 -4.27 -12.27 5.40
C ILE A 125 -3.66 -12.07 6.78
N ASP A 126 -4.13 -12.83 7.77
CA ASP A 126 -3.60 -12.73 9.14
C ASP A 126 -2.28 -13.48 9.29
N PHE A 127 -1.39 -12.94 10.11
CA PHE A 127 -0.12 -13.56 10.47
C PHE A 127 0.30 -13.10 11.89
N PRO A 128 1.23 -13.80 12.56
CA PRO A 128 1.69 -13.39 13.88
C PRO A 128 2.23 -11.94 13.88
N ASP A 129 2.06 -11.21 14.98
CA ASP A 129 2.62 -9.85 15.14
C ASP A 129 4.11 -9.84 14.75
N THR A 130 4.43 -9.07 13.72
CA THR A 130 5.74 -9.08 13.08
C THR A 130 6.32 -7.68 13.07
N GLU A 131 7.49 -7.54 13.67
CA GLU A 131 8.28 -6.33 13.57
C GLU A 131 8.89 -6.20 12.18
N ILE A 132 8.69 -5.03 11.58
CA ILE A 132 9.28 -4.61 10.31
C ILE A 132 9.89 -3.23 10.48
N GLU A 133 11.00 -2.97 9.81
CA GLU A 133 11.63 -1.65 9.80
C GLU A 133 10.95 -0.71 8.79
N ASN A 134 10.43 -1.27 7.69
CA ASN A 134 9.91 -0.51 6.56
C ASN A 134 8.43 -0.82 6.31
N PHE A 135 7.53 0.07 6.72
CA PHE A 135 6.10 -0.08 6.46
C PHE A 135 5.73 -0.14 4.96
N GLU A 136 6.59 0.40 4.07
CA GLU A 136 6.44 0.32 2.61
C GLU A 136 6.34 -1.14 2.11
N VAL A 137 6.85 -2.10 2.87
CA VAL A 137 6.74 -3.54 2.57
C VAL A 137 5.28 -3.96 2.36
N LEU A 138 4.34 -3.42 3.16
CA LEU A 138 2.92 -3.75 3.05
C LEU A 138 2.38 -3.39 1.66
N LYS A 139 2.68 -2.18 1.20
CA LYS A 139 2.29 -1.69 -0.12
C LYS A 139 2.96 -2.46 -1.24
N ARG A 140 4.26 -2.73 -1.14
CA ARG A 140 5.01 -3.51 -2.16
C ARG A 140 4.47 -4.93 -2.30
N LEU A 141 4.23 -5.61 -1.19
CA LEU A 141 3.65 -6.97 -1.22
C LEU A 141 2.22 -6.98 -1.73
N GLY A 142 1.40 -6.05 -1.24
CA GLY A 142 0.02 -5.88 -1.70
C GLY A 142 -0.07 -5.68 -3.21
N ILE A 143 0.68 -4.71 -3.74
CA ILE A 143 0.75 -4.43 -5.19
C ILE A 143 1.30 -5.64 -5.95
N LYS A 144 2.37 -6.28 -5.50
CA LYS A 144 2.95 -7.46 -6.16
C LYS A 144 1.96 -8.62 -6.27
N ILE A 145 1.13 -8.83 -5.25
CA ILE A 145 0.05 -9.84 -5.28
C ILE A 145 -1.05 -9.40 -6.24
N ALA A 146 -1.48 -8.13 -6.17
CA ALA A 146 -2.51 -7.58 -7.04
C ALA A 146 -2.10 -7.67 -8.53
N GLU A 147 -0.88 -7.25 -8.88
CA GLU A 147 -0.33 -7.34 -10.24
C GLU A 147 -0.23 -8.79 -10.71
N ARG A 148 0.29 -9.69 -9.86
CA ARG A 148 0.39 -11.14 -10.19
C ARG A 148 -0.96 -11.74 -10.53
N LEU A 149 -2.01 -11.30 -9.84
CA LEU A 149 -3.37 -11.76 -10.06
C LEU A 149 -4.17 -10.85 -10.99
N ASN A 150 -3.57 -9.80 -11.55
CA ASN A 150 -4.24 -8.79 -12.37
C ASN A 150 -5.54 -8.27 -11.71
N LEU A 151 -5.47 -7.90 -10.43
CA LEU A 151 -6.57 -7.31 -9.68
C LEU A 151 -6.57 -5.78 -9.89
N LYS A 152 -7.65 -5.25 -10.45
CA LYS A 152 -7.81 -3.84 -10.81
C LYS A 152 -8.59 -3.03 -9.77
N THR A 153 -9.40 -3.71 -8.96
CA THR A 153 -10.32 -3.09 -7.98
C THR A 153 -9.68 -2.81 -6.62
N VAL A 154 -8.38 -3.09 -6.46
CA VAL A 154 -7.67 -2.90 -5.17
C VAL A 154 -7.40 -1.43 -4.91
N ASP A 155 -7.97 -0.85 -3.85
CA ASP A 155 -7.56 0.46 -3.33
C ASP A 155 -6.20 0.36 -2.63
N SER A 156 -5.14 0.77 -3.32
CA SER A 156 -3.77 0.73 -2.79
C SER A 156 -3.55 1.60 -1.53
N ALA A 157 -4.45 2.54 -1.22
CA ALA A 157 -4.37 3.31 0.01
C ALA A 157 -4.61 2.45 1.25
N VAL A 158 -5.19 1.24 1.11
CA VAL A 158 -5.42 0.32 2.22
C VAL A 158 -4.12 -0.13 2.90
N PHE A 159 -3.01 -0.12 2.18
CA PHE A 159 -1.71 -0.63 2.66
C PHE A 159 -1.00 0.32 3.63
N GLU A 160 -1.56 1.50 3.91
CA GLU A 160 -1.02 2.45 4.88
C GLU A 160 -1.20 1.97 6.35
N PRO A 161 -0.18 2.08 7.22
CA PRO A 161 -0.24 1.53 8.59
C PRO A 161 -1.25 2.19 9.54
N ALA A 162 -1.76 3.37 9.22
CA ALA A 162 -2.83 4.03 9.97
C ALA A 162 -4.15 4.05 9.18
N ARG A 163 -4.35 3.12 8.25
CA ARG A 163 -5.60 2.98 7.52
C ARG A 163 -6.71 2.52 8.48
N ILE A 164 -7.87 3.14 8.33
CA ILE A 164 -9.12 2.75 8.95
C ILE A 164 -10.00 2.03 7.94
N ILE A 165 -10.79 1.08 8.42
CA ILE A 165 -11.67 0.25 7.61
C ILE A 165 -12.98 0.00 8.34
N ARG A 166 -14.05 -0.25 7.59
CA ARG A 166 -15.40 -0.40 8.15
C ARG A 166 -15.44 -1.61 9.08
N ILE A 167 -15.93 -1.38 10.30
CA ILE A 167 -16.02 -2.43 11.32
C ILE A 167 -17.10 -3.45 10.89
N PRO A 168 -16.88 -4.76 11.08
CA PRO A 168 -17.94 -5.77 10.88
C PRO A 168 -19.21 -5.40 11.64
N PHE A 169 -20.36 -5.58 11.00
CA PHE A 169 -21.69 -5.19 11.48
C PHE A 169 -21.91 -3.68 11.64
N SER A 170 -21.02 -2.83 11.10
CA SER A 170 -21.42 -1.48 10.74
C SER A 170 -22.27 -1.50 9.46
N LYS A 171 -23.37 -0.74 9.47
CA LYS A 171 -24.26 -0.52 8.33
C LYS A 171 -23.69 0.57 7.42
N HIS A 172 -23.64 0.30 6.12
CA HIS A 172 -23.30 1.29 5.11
C HIS A 172 -24.52 2.20 4.86
N SER A 173 -24.34 3.52 4.89
CA SER A 173 -25.44 4.48 4.73
C SER A 173 -26.18 4.35 3.39
N SER A 174 -25.45 4.31 2.27
CA SER A 174 -26.07 4.29 0.93
C SER A 174 -26.85 3.02 0.60
N SER A 175 -26.31 1.83 0.90
CA SER A 175 -26.95 0.55 0.57
C SER A 175 -27.88 0.02 1.67
N GLY A 176 -27.69 0.49 2.91
CA GLY A 176 -28.35 -0.04 4.09
C GLY A 176 -27.90 -1.45 4.51
N LEU A 177 -26.88 -2.04 3.85
CA LEU A 177 -26.38 -3.37 4.20
C LEU A 177 -25.24 -3.29 5.22
N TYR A 178 -25.08 -4.35 5.98
CA TYR A 178 -24.02 -4.48 6.98
C TYR A 178 -22.72 -4.98 6.34
N CYS A 179 -21.59 -4.52 6.88
CA CYS A 179 -20.29 -5.17 6.70
C CYS A 179 -20.38 -6.59 7.27
N LYS A 180 -20.26 -7.62 6.44
CA LYS A 180 -20.59 -8.99 6.84
C LYS A 180 -19.44 -9.96 6.60
N PRO A 181 -19.00 -10.69 7.62
CA PRO A 181 -18.04 -11.78 7.45
C PRO A 181 -18.64 -12.92 6.62
N ILE A 182 -17.81 -13.50 5.75
CA ILE A 182 -18.14 -14.65 4.91
C ILE A 182 -17.02 -15.67 5.09
N ASN A 183 -17.38 -16.94 5.28
CA ASN A 183 -16.41 -18.04 5.31
C ASN A 183 -15.70 -18.12 3.93
N PRO A 184 -14.37 -18.17 3.88
CA PRO A 184 -13.60 -18.08 2.64
C PRO A 184 -13.84 -19.26 1.68
N GLU A 185 -14.01 -20.47 2.21
CA GLU A 185 -14.25 -21.68 1.40
C GLU A 185 -15.64 -21.62 0.75
N LYS A 186 -16.66 -21.26 1.52
CA LYS A 186 -18.01 -21.03 0.97
C LYS A 186 -18.03 -19.87 -0.02
N PHE A 187 -17.28 -18.81 0.25
CA PHE A 187 -17.26 -17.61 -0.60
C PHE A 187 -16.78 -17.91 -2.02
N VAL A 188 -15.79 -18.80 -2.20
CA VAL A 188 -15.29 -19.16 -3.54
C VAL A 188 -16.25 -20.08 -4.31
N GLU A 189 -17.15 -20.77 -3.61
CA GLU A 189 -18.19 -21.63 -4.19
C GLU A 189 -19.48 -20.86 -4.55
N MET A 190 -19.71 -19.71 -3.92
CA MET A 190 -20.89 -18.89 -4.19
C MET A 190 -20.89 -18.32 -5.61
N ASP A 191 -22.04 -18.35 -6.27
CA ASP A 191 -22.29 -17.44 -7.38
C ASP A 191 -22.71 -16.05 -6.88
N TYR A 192 -22.82 -15.09 -7.80
CA TYR A 192 -23.15 -13.71 -7.48
C TYR A 192 -24.52 -13.55 -6.81
N LEU A 193 -25.52 -14.33 -7.21
CA LEU A 193 -26.88 -14.23 -6.66
C LEU A 193 -26.94 -14.80 -5.24
N THR A 194 -26.27 -15.94 -5.03
CA THR A 194 -26.10 -16.60 -3.74
C THR A 194 -25.37 -15.69 -2.76
N MET A 195 -24.27 -15.05 -3.20
CA MET A 195 -23.56 -14.05 -2.40
C MET A 195 -24.50 -12.90 -1.99
N LYS A 196 -25.27 -12.32 -2.94
CA LYS A 196 -26.20 -11.23 -2.62
C LYS A 196 -27.27 -11.63 -1.61
N THR A 197 -27.82 -12.83 -1.74
CA THR A 197 -28.80 -13.38 -0.79
C THR A 197 -28.14 -13.60 0.58
N PHE A 198 -26.93 -14.17 0.60
CA PHE A 198 -26.17 -14.42 1.82
C PHE A 198 -25.91 -13.13 2.60
N VAL A 199 -25.37 -12.09 1.95
CA VAL A 199 -25.05 -10.83 2.64
C VAL A 199 -26.29 -10.04 3.06
N LYS A 200 -27.48 -10.35 2.53
CA LYS A 200 -28.74 -9.78 3.05
C LYS A 200 -29.20 -10.49 4.32
N HIS A 201 -29.17 -11.81 4.34
CA HIS A 201 -29.89 -12.60 5.34
C HIS A 201 -29.00 -13.31 6.37
N SER A 202 -27.70 -13.46 6.11
CA SER A 202 -26.79 -14.26 6.94
C SER A 202 -25.42 -13.60 7.11
N PHE A 203 -24.53 -14.27 7.83
CA PHE A 203 -23.10 -13.97 8.00
C PHE A 203 -22.39 -15.23 8.53
N SER A 204 -21.07 -15.31 8.37
CA SER A 204 -20.25 -16.39 8.95
C SER A 204 -19.57 -15.96 10.25
N PRO A 205 -19.23 -16.88 11.17
CA PRO A 205 -18.32 -16.56 12.27
C PRO A 205 -17.00 -15.95 11.77
N ILE A 206 -16.38 -15.12 12.61
CA ILE A 206 -15.05 -14.56 12.33
C ILE A 206 -14.00 -15.50 12.92
N GLU A 207 -13.26 -16.17 12.05
CA GLU A 207 -12.16 -17.06 12.41
C GLU A 207 -10.82 -16.47 11.97
N VAL A 208 -9.83 -16.48 12.84
CA VAL A 208 -8.49 -15.95 12.56
C VAL A 208 -7.54 -17.12 12.35
N HIS A 209 -6.94 -17.18 11.16
CA HIS A 209 -5.99 -18.22 10.78
C HIS A 209 -4.64 -17.59 10.43
N GLU A 210 -3.69 -17.63 11.37
CA GLU A 210 -2.40 -16.98 11.20
C GLU A 210 -1.44 -17.76 10.28
N CYS A 211 -1.02 -17.14 9.17
CA CYS A 211 -0.12 -17.72 8.19
C CYS A 211 1.35 -17.42 8.52
N LYS A 212 2.03 -18.33 9.25
CA LYS A 212 3.45 -18.20 9.60
C LYS A 212 4.39 -18.11 8.38
N SER A 213 4.04 -18.72 7.24
CA SER A 213 4.83 -18.60 6.02
C SER A 213 4.79 -17.19 5.43
N PHE A 214 3.71 -16.42 5.67
CA PHE A 214 3.61 -15.04 5.21
C PHE A 214 4.61 -14.13 5.93
N VAL A 215 4.93 -14.40 7.20
CA VAL A 215 5.97 -13.70 7.96
C VAL A 215 7.34 -13.79 7.27
N LYS A 216 7.68 -14.96 6.70
CA LYS A 216 8.95 -15.14 5.97
C LYS A 216 9.00 -14.24 4.73
N LEU A 217 7.89 -14.14 3.99
CA LEU A 217 7.78 -13.27 2.82
C LEU A 217 7.88 -11.79 3.22
N LEU A 218 7.19 -11.40 4.30
CA LEU A 218 7.22 -10.05 4.85
C LEU A 218 8.64 -9.62 5.24
N ARG A 219 9.32 -10.44 6.05
CA ARG A 219 10.70 -10.18 6.48
C ARG A 219 11.71 -10.17 5.32
N TYR A 220 11.50 -11.02 4.32
CA TYR A 220 12.36 -11.03 3.14
C TYR A 220 12.26 -9.72 2.34
N GLU A 221 11.04 -9.22 2.10
CA GLU A 221 10.88 -7.94 1.41
C GLU A 221 11.36 -6.76 2.29
N ASP A 222 11.15 -6.81 3.61
CA ASP A 222 11.70 -5.81 4.54
C ASP A 222 13.24 -5.75 4.48
N PHE A 223 13.89 -6.91 4.61
CA PHE A 223 15.34 -7.04 4.48
C PHE A 223 15.84 -6.56 3.11
N LYS A 224 15.11 -6.87 2.04
CA LYS A 224 15.44 -6.40 0.69
C LYS A 224 15.35 -4.87 0.59
N ILE A 225 14.41 -4.22 1.25
CA ILE A 225 14.34 -2.75 1.29
C ILE A 225 15.55 -2.19 2.05
N SER A 226 15.82 -2.71 3.25
CA SER A 226 16.95 -2.24 4.08
C SER A 226 18.30 -2.44 3.37
N THR A 227 18.55 -3.61 2.76
CA THR A 227 19.78 -3.85 1.99
C THR A 227 19.91 -2.95 0.77
N ASN A 228 18.83 -2.73 0.01
CA ASN A 228 18.87 -1.78 -1.11
C ASN A 228 19.15 -0.35 -0.64
N ARG A 229 18.60 0.07 0.50
CA ARG A 229 18.92 1.39 1.09
C ARG A 229 20.39 1.48 1.50
N ILE A 230 20.94 0.44 2.12
CA ILE A 230 22.36 0.38 2.50
C ILE A 230 23.25 0.40 1.25
N LEU A 231 22.99 -0.46 0.27
CA LEU A 231 23.72 -0.49 -1.01
C LEU A 231 23.67 0.88 -1.70
N ARG A 232 22.49 1.52 -1.75
CA ARG A 232 22.37 2.90 -2.24
C ARG A 232 23.23 3.86 -1.42
N SER A 233 23.26 3.76 -0.09
CA SER A 233 24.09 4.62 0.76
C SER A 233 25.60 4.43 0.53
N ILE A 234 26.04 3.20 0.21
CA ILE A 234 27.42 2.87 -0.11
C ILE A 234 27.78 3.39 -1.51
N LEU A 235 26.94 3.10 -2.52
CA LEU A 235 27.09 3.64 -3.88
C LEU A 235 27.11 5.18 -3.89
N ARG A 236 26.30 5.83 -3.03
CA ARG A 236 26.29 7.29 -2.82
C ARG A 236 27.65 7.81 -2.31
N LYS A 237 28.38 7.04 -1.51
CA LYS A 237 29.70 7.40 -0.95
C LYS A 237 30.84 7.15 -1.94
N GLU A 238 30.80 6.07 -2.71
CA GLU A 238 31.92 5.66 -3.57
C GLU A 238 31.98 6.39 -4.91
N TYR A 239 30.83 6.83 -5.46
CA TYR A 239 30.84 7.42 -6.80
C TYR A 239 31.59 8.77 -6.80
N ARG A 240 32.75 8.86 -7.44
CA ARG A 240 33.45 10.12 -7.72
C ARG A 240 33.06 10.55 -9.14
N ILE A 241 32.51 11.76 -9.28
CA ILE A 241 32.24 12.35 -10.59
C ILE A 241 33.60 12.53 -11.28
N LYS A 242 33.92 11.68 -12.27
CA LYS A 242 35.06 11.92 -13.15
C LYS A 242 34.72 13.16 -13.98
N GLY A 243 35.49 14.22 -13.84
CA GLY A 243 35.31 15.47 -14.58
C GLY A 243 35.52 15.27 -16.08
N LYS A 244 34.49 14.81 -16.81
CA LYS A 244 34.51 14.60 -18.27
C LYS A 244 33.98 15.80 -19.08
N SER A 245 33.44 16.81 -18.40
CA SER A 245 32.81 18.00 -19.00
C SER A 245 33.36 19.29 -18.38
N ARG A 246 33.54 20.34 -19.19
CA ARG A 246 33.86 21.71 -18.74
C ARG A 246 32.62 22.61 -18.78
N GLY A 247 32.55 23.61 -17.91
CA GLY A 247 31.51 24.64 -17.92
C GLY A 247 30.20 24.24 -17.22
N TRP A 248 29.08 24.82 -17.65
CA TRP A 248 27.79 24.73 -16.95
C TRP A 248 27.20 23.31 -16.93
N LYS A 249 27.46 22.48 -17.97
CA LYS A 249 26.98 21.09 -18.04
C LYS A 249 27.53 20.26 -16.90
N SER A 250 28.82 20.40 -16.60
CA SER A 250 29.48 19.72 -15.47
C SER A 250 28.86 20.10 -14.13
N LYS A 251 28.65 21.41 -13.90
CA LYS A 251 27.95 21.90 -12.69
C LYS A 251 26.54 21.33 -12.57
N ARG A 252 25.81 21.21 -13.68
CA ARG A 252 24.45 20.67 -13.69
C ARG A 252 24.40 19.17 -13.46
N ILE A 253 25.29 18.40 -14.10
CA ILE A 253 25.45 16.96 -13.85
C ILE A 253 25.78 16.72 -12.37
N GLN A 254 26.69 17.51 -11.80
CA GLN A 254 27.03 17.44 -10.39
C GLN A 254 25.81 17.71 -9.51
N ARG A 255 25.08 18.80 -9.72
CA ARG A 255 23.87 19.11 -8.97
C ARG A 255 22.83 17.99 -9.03
N TYR A 256 22.61 17.43 -10.21
CA TYR A 256 21.61 16.36 -10.41
C TYR A 256 22.06 15.10 -9.68
N THR A 257 23.34 14.77 -9.77
CA THR A 257 23.93 13.65 -9.02
C THR A 257 23.79 13.87 -7.51
N GLU A 258 24.06 15.07 -7.00
CA GLU A 258 23.90 15.42 -5.58
C GLU A 258 22.44 15.34 -5.12
N ALA A 259 21.49 15.82 -5.94
CA ALA A 259 20.06 15.68 -5.67
C ALA A 259 19.65 14.21 -5.60
N LEU A 260 20.12 13.36 -6.52
CA LEU A 260 19.86 11.93 -6.47
C LEU A 260 20.50 11.27 -5.25
N ARG A 261 21.70 11.67 -4.87
CA ARG A 261 22.35 11.18 -3.65
C ARG A 261 21.61 11.57 -2.39
N LYS A 262 21.03 12.77 -2.35
CA LYS A 262 20.34 13.26 -1.15
C LYS A 262 18.92 12.71 -1.07
N TYR A 263 18.17 12.76 -2.17
CA TYR A 263 16.74 12.56 -2.18
C TYR A 263 16.27 11.31 -2.93
N GLY A 264 17.11 10.71 -3.80
CA GLY A 264 16.70 9.60 -4.68
C GLY A 264 15.79 10.00 -5.85
N ARG A 265 15.51 11.30 -6.00
CA ARG A 265 14.67 11.89 -7.04
C ARG A 265 15.18 13.28 -7.41
N LEU A 266 15.08 13.68 -8.68
CA LEU A 266 15.65 14.94 -9.16
C LEU A 266 14.85 16.17 -8.71
N THR A 267 13.53 16.16 -8.89
CA THR A 267 12.67 17.33 -8.57
C THR A 267 12.43 17.54 -7.08
N ALA A 268 13.00 16.70 -6.21
CA ALA A 268 13.09 16.96 -4.78
C ALA A 268 14.09 18.09 -4.44
N ASP A 269 15.03 18.39 -5.33
CA ASP A 269 15.86 19.60 -5.21
C ASP A 269 15.08 20.83 -5.74
N PRO A 270 14.90 21.90 -4.94
CA PRO A 270 14.07 23.04 -5.33
C PRO A 270 14.49 23.73 -6.63
N GLU A 271 15.79 23.80 -6.92
CA GLU A 271 16.27 24.45 -8.14
C GLU A 271 16.11 23.53 -9.35
N ILE A 272 16.30 22.22 -9.19
CA ILE A 272 15.99 21.27 -10.28
C ILE A 272 14.50 21.28 -10.57
N SER A 273 13.67 21.33 -9.52
CA SER A 273 12.22 21.49 -9.64
C SER A 273 11.88 22.76 -10.41
N LYS A 274 12.51 23.90 -10.08
CA LYS A 274 12.33 25.17 -10.80
C LYS A 274 12.75 25.09 -12.27
N ILE A 275 13.85 24.40 -12.60
CA ILE A 275 14.32 24.24 -13.99
C ILE A 275 13.31 23.43 -14.83
N HIS A 276 12.64 22.45 -14.22
CA HIS A 276 11.77 21.49 -14.92
C HIS A 276 10.29 21.63 -14.59
N ASN A 277 9.89 22.73 -13.95
CA ASN A 277 8.52 22.95 -13.49
C ASN A 277 7.94 21.76 -12.70
N GLY A 278 8.76 21.16 -11.82
CA GLY A 278 8.40 19.99 -11.01
C GLY A 278 8.27 18.67 -11.78
N ASN A 279 8.50 18.65 -13.10
CA ASN A 279 8.35 17.46 -13.92
C ASN A 279 9.59 16.54 -13.83
N GLU A 280 9.44 15.45 -13.06
CA GLU A 280 10.50 14.47 -12.84
C GLU A 280 10.93 13.76 -14.14
N HIS A 281 9.98 13.47 -15.03
CA HIS A 281 10.28 12.81 -16.29
C HIS A 281 11.16 13.69 -17.18
N TYR A 282 10.87 14.99 -17.29
CA TYR A 282 11.69 15.94 -18.03
C TYR A 282 13.06 16.16 -17.37
N ALA A 283 13.11 16.20 -16.03
CA ALA A 283 14.37 16.27 -15.32
C ALA A 283 15.28 15.08 -15.65
N ARG A 284 14.72 13.87 -15.70
CA ARG A 284 15.41 12.64 -16.07
C ARG A 284 15.91 12.66 -17.50
N LEU A 285 15.06 13.02 -18.46
CA LEU A 285 15.45 13.13 -19.87
C LEU A 285 16.59 14.14 -20.05
N HIS A 286 16.50 15.29 -19.39
CA HIS A 286 17.58 16.28 -19.43
C HIS A 286 18.87 15.74 -18.82
N PHE A 287 18.81 15.06 -17.67
CA PHE A 287 19.98 14.43 -17.07
C PHE A 287 20.63 13.43 -18.02
N HIS A 288 19.78 12.61 -18.64
CA HIS A 288 20.17 11.59 -19.60
C HIS A 288 20.94 12.19 -20.78
N CYS A 289 20.41 13.27 -21.39
CA CYS A 289 21.07 13.99 -22.48
C CYS A 289 22.40 14.62 -22.03
N LEU A 290 22.43 15.25 -20.85
CA LEU A 290 23.67 15.85 -20.31
C LEU A 290 24.78 14.81 -20.17
N LEU A 291 24.48 13.61 -19.69
CA LEU A 291 25.45 12.53 -19.52
C LEU A 291 25.96 12.00 -20.86
N ILE A 292 25.07 11.77 -21.84
CA ILE A 292 25.46 11.37 -23.20
C ILE A 292 26.39 12.41 -23.82
N GLU A 293 26.00 13.69 -23.80
CA GLU A 293 26.79 14.78 -24.36
C GLU A 293 28.13 14.98 -23.64
N ALA A 294 28.20 14.65 -22.36
CA ALA A 294 29.43 14.67 -21.57
C ALA A 294 30.30 13.43 -21.76
N GLY A 295 29.93 12.51 -22.65
CA GLY A 295 30.74 11.33 -22.99
C GLY A 295 30.74 10.23 -21.93
N TYR A 296 29.67 10.13 -21.12
CA TYR A 296 29.50 9.01 -20.22
C TYR A 296 29.16 7.74 -21.03
N SER A 297 29.80 6.64 -20.66
CA SER A 297 29.47 5.31 -21.19
C SER A 297 28.12 4.84 -20.63
N ASP A 298 27.50 3.88 -21.30
CA ASP A 298 26.20 3.35 -20.88
C ASP A 298 26.29 2.76 -19.45
N SER A 299 27.37 2.03 -19.13
CA SER A 299 27.62 1.54 -17.77
C SER A 299 27.66 2.67 -16.74
N GLU A 300 28.35 3.78 -17.02
CA GLU A 300 28.43 4.91 -16.10
C GLU A 300 27.07 5.62 -15.94
N ILE A 301 26.26 5.66 -17.00
CA ILE A 301 24.90 6.22 -16.94
C ILE A 301 24.01 5.30 -16.09
N HIS A 302 24.08 3.99 -16.29
CA HIS A 302 23.37 3.02 -15.45
C HIS A 302 23.77 3.16 -13.98
N ASP A 303 25.05 3.31 -13.67
CA ASP A 303 25.51 3.50 -12.29
C ASP A 303 24.99 4.77 -11.64
N LEU A 304 24.88 5.88 -12.39
CA LEU A 304 24.20 7.09 -11.92
C LEU A 304 22.70 6.89 -11.74
N PHE A 305 22.06 6.17 -12.66
CA PHE A 305 20.62 5.97 -12.63
C PHE A 305 20.20 4.99 -11.53
N LYS A 306 21.08 4.11 -11.05
CA LYS A 306 20.85 3.29 -9.84
C LYS A 306 20.61 4.14 -8.58
N LEU A 307 20.94 5.43 -8.60
CA LEU A 307 20.63 6.36 -7.51
C LEU A 307 19.14 6.78 -7.46
N PHE A 308 18.38 6.59 -8.55
CA PHE A 308 16.93 6.83 -8.54
C PHE A 308 16.20 5.80 -7.68
N GLU A 309 15.16 6.25 -6.97
CA GLU A 309 14.37 5.41 -6.08
C GLU A 309 13.65 4.25 -6.80
N ASP A 310 13.28 4.47 -8.06
CA ASP A 310 12.50 3.61 -8.95
C ASP A 310 13.32 3.09 -10.15
N TYR A 311 14.64 3.00 -10.02
CA TYR A 311 15.53 2.51 -11.08
C TYR A 311 15.04 1.19 -11.70
N ASP A 312 14.94 1.19 -13.03
CA ASP A 312 14.60 0.03 -13.86
C ASP A 312 15.56 0.01 -15.06
N GLU A 313 16.41 -1.01 -15.11
CA GLU A 313 17.43 -1.18 -16.15
C GLU A 313 16.84 -1.14 -17.57
N ARG A 314 15.71 -1.82 -17.79
CA ARG A 314 15.07 -1.90 -19.11
C ARG A 314 14.58 -0.53 -19.58
N LYS A 315 14.05 0.28 -18.65
CA LYS A 315 13.61 1.64 -18.95
C LYS A 315 14.81 2.55 -19.27
N VAL A 316 15.89 2.45 -18.50
CA VAL A 316 17.09 3.25 -18.73
C VAL A 316 17.71 2.92 -20.09
N GLU A 317 17.82 1.64 -20.45
CA GLU A 317 18.30 1.22 -21.77
C GLU A 317 17.44 1.76 -22.92
N TYR A 318 16.11 1.73 -22.76
CA TYR A 318 15.19 2.28 -23.75
C TYR A 318 15.44 3.78 -23.98
N PHE A 319 15.56 4.56 -22.90
CA PHE A 319 15.84 5.99 -22.98
C PHE A 319 17.26 6.30 -23.48
N LEU A 320 18.25 5.45 -23.19
CA LEU A 320 19.60 5.53 -23.77
C LEU A 320 19.57 5.48 -25.28
N LYS A 321 18.93 4.45 -25.84
CA LYS A 321 18.81 4.28 -27.29
C LYS A 321 18.05 5.44 -27.93
N TYR A 322 16.91 5.81 -27.34
CA TYR A 322 16.06 6.90 -27.84
C TYR A 322 16.79 8.26 -27.86
N ASN A 323 17.40 8.66 -26.74
CA ASN A 323 18.03 9.98 -26.60
C ASN A 323 19.32 10.10 -27.43
N ARG A 324 20.09 9.02 -27.61
CA ARG A 324 21.26 9.03 -28.51
C ARG A 324 20.83 9.29 -29.94
N LYS A 325 19.83 8.57 -30.43
CA LYS A 325 19.27 8.79 -31.78
C LYS A 325 18.78 10.22 -31.96
N TRP A 326 18.01 10.73 -31.00
CA TRP A 326 17.52 12.10 -31.03
C TRP A 326 18.65 13.16 -31.06
N LEU A 327 19.73 12.96 -30.29
CA LEU A 327 20.89 13.84 -30.31
C LEU A 327 21.68 13.76 -31.63
N GLU A 328 21.76 12.59 -32.26
CA GLU A 328 22.37 12.42 -33.59
C GLU A 328 21.58 13.15 -34.68
N ASP A 329 20.26 12.99 -34.68
CA ASP A 329 19.36 13.65 -35.64
C ASP A 329 19.47 15.19 -35.51
N LYS A 330 19.55 15.70 -34.28
CA LYS A 330 19.72 17.14 -34.00
C LYS A 330 21.08 17.71 -34.42
N LYS A 331 22.12 16.87 -34.62
CA LYS A 331 23.43 17.31 -35.12
C LYS A 331 23.51 17.31 -36.64
N ARG A 332 22.58 16.62 -37.32
CA ARG A 332 22.53 16.47 -38.78
C ARG A 332 21.62 17.50 -39.45
N GLY A 333 20.69 18.09 -38.71
CA GLY A 333 19.95 19.30 -39.09
C GLY A 333 20.55 20.52 -38.39
#